data_AF-A0A8J7C6Y6-F1
#
_entry.id   AF-A0A8J7C6Y6-F1
#
_cell.length_a   1.000
_cell.length_b   1.000
_cell.length_c   1.000
_cell.angle_alpha   90.00
_cell.angle_beta   90.00
_cell.angle_gamma   90.00
#
_symmetry.space_group_name_H-M   'P 1'
#
loop_
_entity.id
_entity.type
_entity.pdbx_description
1 polymer ?
#
loop_
_entity_poly.entity_id
_entity_poly.type
_entity_poly.pdbx_seq_one_letter_code
_entity_poly.pdbx_strand_id
1 'polypeptide(L)'
;MGTVEMTIDDFYSPLDARSELMLDVTCRTLEEDPELKLCEGLRLIEATRTAISRMAPDSLGLFESDMLPRMRSILMERFGLSELPSGPVN
;
A
#
# COMPACT_ATOMS: atom_id res chain seq x y z
N MET A 1 -25.79 -7.65 -3.04
CA MET A 1 -25.18 -6.31 -3.06
C MET A 1 -23.84 -6.49 -3.72
N GLY A 2 -23.67 -5.97 -4.95
CA GLY A 2 -22.44 -6.16 -5.72
C GLY A 2 -21.29 -5.44 -5.04
N THR A 3 -20.20 -6.15 -4.78
CA THR A 3 -18.91 -5.54 -4.47
C THR A 3 -18.49 -4.77 -5.72
N VAL A 4 -18.54 -3.45 -5.65
CA VAL A 4 -17.90 -2.62 -6.68
C VAL A 4 -16.41 -2.87 -6.53
N GLU A 5 -15.81 -3.61 -7.46
CA GLU A 5 -14.36 -3.69 -7.59
C GLU A 5 -13.90 -2.29 -8.00
N MET A 6 -13.52 -1.47 -7.01
CA MET A 6 -12.85 -0.20 -7.26
C MET A 6 -11.49 -0.52 -7.87
N THR A 7 -11.30 -0.08 -9.11
CA THR A 7 -10.08 -0.35 -9.87
C THR A 7 -8.98 0.61 -9.42
N ILE A 8 -7.72 0.24 -9.65
CA ILE A 8 -6.57 1.05 -9.19
C ILE A 8 -6.63 2.47 -9.78
N ASP A 9 -7.14 2.58 -11.01
CA ASP A 9 -7.43 3.83 -11.71
C ASP A 9 -8.37 4.78 -10.93
N ASP A 10 -9.34 4.24 -10.19
CA ASP A 10 -10.27 5.05 -9.39
C ASP A 10 -9.58 5.68 -8.16
N PHE A 11 -8.54 5.03 -7.62
CA PHE A 11 -7.74 5.54 -6.51
C PHE A 11 -6.69 6.57 -6.95
N TYR A 12 -6.20 6.47 -8.19
CA TYR A 12 -5.22 7.41 -8.73
C TYR A 12 -5.83 8.74 -9.17
N SER A 13 -7.12 8.79 -9.46
CA SER A 13 -7.80 10.02 -9.88
C SER A 13 -7.64 11.23 -8.94
N PRO A 14 -7.68 11.11 -7.60
CA PRO A 14 -7.42 12.23 -6.67
C PRO A 14 -5.93 12.49 -6.40
N LEU A 15 -5.04 11.59 -6.81
CA LEU A 15 -3.61 11.70 -6.55
C LEU A 15 -2.90 12.50 -7.64
N ASP A 16 -1.85 13.23 -7.25
CA ASP A 16 -0.92 13.76 -8.25
C ASP A 16 -0.08 12.62 -8.86
N ALA A 17 0.46 12.85 -10.07
CA ALA A 17 1.24 11.85 -10.79
C ALA A 17 2.45 11.31 -10.02
N ARG A 18 2.95 12.05 -9.02
CA ARG A 18 4.08 11.62 -8.18
C ARG A 18 3.64 10.60 -7.15
N SER A 19 2.51 10.84 -6.51
CA SER A 19 1.90 9.94 -5.54
C SER A 19 1.47 8.64 -6.21
N GLU A 20 0.88 8.73 -7.41
CA GLU A 20 0.52 7.57 -8.24
C GLU A 20 1.74 6.70 -8.58
N LEU A 21 2.79 7.30 -9.13
CA LEU A 21 4.03 6.58 -9.48
C LEU A 21 4.66 5.92 -8.25
N MET A 22 4.73 6.62 -7.12
CA MET A 22 5.28 6.08 -5.88
C MET A 22 4.52 4.84 -5.41
N LEU A 23 3.19 4.84 -5.51
CA LEU A 23 2.35 3.72 -5.11
C LEU A 23 2.49 2.53 -6.06
N ASP A 24 2.48 2.77 -7.38
CA ASP A 24 2.71 1.70 -8.38
C ASP A 24 4.07 1.02 -8.14
N VAL A 25 5.14 1.81 -7.98
CA VAL A 25 6.48 1.28 -7.68
C VAL A 25 6.50 0.55 -6.34
N THR A 26 5.81 1.07 -5.31
CA THR A 26 5.70 0.40 -4.01
C THR A 26 5.05 -0.97 -4.15
N CYS A 27 3.88 -1.05 -4.82
CA CYS A 27 3.16 -2.30 -5.04
C CYS A 27 4.02 -3.32 -5.78
N ARG A 28 4.65 -2.92 -6.91
CA ARG A 28 5.53 -3.82 -7.66
C ARG A 28 6.73 -4.28 -6.84
N THR A 29 7.29 -3.43 -6.00
CA THR A 29 8.39 -3.83 -5.11
C THR A 29 7.93 -4.90 -4.11
N LEU A 30 6.75 -4.72 -3.50
CA LEU A 30 6.18 -5.70 -2.57
C LEU A 30 5.91 -7.05 -3.27
N GLU A 31 5.41 -7.01 -4.51
CA GLU A 31 5.05 -8.18 -5.31
C GLU A 31 6.28 -8.92 -5.87
N GLU A 32 7.23 -8.20 -6.45
CA GLU A 32 8.22 -8.75 -7.38
C GLU A 32 9.64 -8.82 -6.82
N ASP A 33 10.05 -8.00 -5.86
CA ASP A 33 11.45 -7.94 -5.40
C ASP A 33 11.81 -9.18 -4.57
N PRO A 34 12.55 -10.17 -5.09
CA PRO A 34 12.79 -11.46 -4.43
C PRO A 34 13.64 -11.34 -3.15
N GLU A 35 14.42 -10.27 -3.00
CA GLU A 35 15.30 -10.07 -1.84
C GLU A 35 14.63 -9.32 -0.69
N LEU A 36 13.45 -8.74 -0.94
CA LEU A 36 12.68 -8.02 0.06
C LEU A 36 12.34 -8.93 1.25
N LYS A 37 12.69 -8.50 2.45
CA LYS A 37 12.27 -9.16 3.71
C LYS A 37 10.94 -8.60 4.19
N LEU A 38 10.22 -9.40 4.96
CA LEU A 38 8.94 -9.00 5.55
C LEU A 38 9.01 -7.67 6.32
N CYS A 39 10.03 -7.49 7.17
CA CYS A 39 10.20 -6.27 7.95
C CYS A 39 10.52 -5.05 7.08
N GLU A 40 11.24 -5.24 5.98
CA GLU A 40 11.53 -4.19 4.99
C GLU A 40 10.25 -3.80 4.25
N GLY A 41 9.42 -4.77 3.86
CA GLY A 41 8.11 -4.53 3.25
C GLY A 41 7.15 -3.78 4.16
N LEU A 42 7.08 -4.13 5.46
CA LEU A 42 6.25 -3.40 6.42
C LEU A 42 6.72 -1.95 6.60
N ARG A 43 8.04 -1.73 6.67
CA ARG A 43 8.62 -0.37 6.73
C ARG A 43 8.36 0.42 5.46
N LEU A 44 8.39 -0.22 4.30
CA LEU A 44 8.08 0.42 3.03
C LEU A 44 6.62 0.90 3.01
N ILE A 45 5.68 0.07 3.46
CA ILE A 45 4.26 0.47 3.59
C ILE A 45 4.11 1.68 4.52
N GLU A 46 4.79 1.69 5.67
CA GLU A 46 4.74 2.80 6.62
C GLU A 46 5.36 4.09 6.05
N ALA A 47 6.47 3.97 5.32
CA ALA A 47 7.10 5.08 4.61
C ALA A 47 6.17 5.66 3.54
N THR A 48 5.52 4.80 2.75
CA THR A 48 4.56 5.21 1.73
C THR A 48 3.35 5.92 2.33
N ARG A 49 2.77 5.40 3.43
CA ARG A 49 1.72 6.08 4.18
C ARG A 49 2.16 7.46 4.65
N THR A 50 3.37 7.54 5.21
CA THR A 50 3.94 8.81 5.68
C THR A 50 4.12 9.80 4.54
N ALA A 51 4.57 9.35 3.38
CA ALA A 51 4.69 10.20 2.19
C ALA A 51 3.33 10.72 1.71
N ILE A 52 2.31 9.85 1.60
CA ILE A 52 0.94 10.25 1.23
C ILE A 52 0.38 11.28 2.22
N SER A 53 0.55 11.08 3.53
CA SER A 53 0.09 12.05 4.54
C SER A 53 0.68 13.45 4.38
N ARG A 54 1.84 13.58 3.73
CA ARG A 54 2.53 14.86 3.48
C ARG A 54 2.24 15.42 2.09
N MET A 55 2.13 14.56 1.08
CA MET A 55 2.00 14.96 -0.33
C MET A 55 0.55 15.11 -0.76
N ALA A 56 -0.34 14.27 -0.26
CA ALA A 56 -1.76 14.21 -0.62
C ALA A 56 -2.60 13.88 0.64
N PRO A 57 -2.63 14.78 1.64
CA PRO A 57 -3.30 14.53 2.92
C PRO A 57 -4.80 14.21 2.76
N ASP A 58 -5.47 14.84 1.78
CA ASP A 58 -6.89 14.60 1.49
C ASP A 58 -7.16 13.18 0.99
N SER A 59 -6.14 12.51 0.42
CA SER A 59 -6.21 11.13 -0.06
C SER A 59 -5.79 10.10 0.98
N LEU A 60 -5.33 10.53 2.17
CA LEU A 60 -4.85 9.60 3.21
C LEU A 60 -5.95 8.64 3.67
N GLY A 61 -7.19 9.13 3.83
CA GLY A 61 -8.31 8.28 4.24
C GLY A 61 -8.60 7.16 3.24
N LEU A 62 -8.59 7.48 1.94
CA LEU A 62 -8.74 6.49 0.86
C LEU A 62 -7.56 5.52 0.83
N PHE A 63 -6.33 6.02 1.05
CA PHE A 63 -5.15 5.17 1.09
C PHE A 63 -5.27 4.12 2.20
N GLU A 64 -5.71 4.54 3.39
CA GLU A 64 -5.88 3.65 4.55
C GLU A 64 -7.01 2.64 4.37
N SER A 65 -8.09 2.99 3.67
CA SER A 65 -9.21 2.07 3.44
C SER A 65 -8.95 1.07 2.33
N ASP A 66 -8.22 1.45 1.27
CA ASP A 66 -8.19 0.68 0.03
C ASP A 66 -6.79 0.13 -0.28
N MET A 67 -5.77 1.00 -0.28
CA MET A 67 -4.42 0.60 -0.68
C MET A 67 -3.66 -0.10 0.44
N LEU A 68 -3.78 0.37 1.67
CA LEU A 68 -3.08 -0.22 2.82
C LEU A 68 -3.45 -1.70 3.03
N PRO A 69 -4.74 -2.11 3.03
CA PRO A 69 -5.10 -3.53 3.13
C PRO A 69 -4.54 -4.37 1.98
N ARG A 70 -4.52 -3.81 0.77
CA ARG A 70 -3.98 -4.50 -0.41
C ARG A 70 -2.48 -4.73 -0.30
N MET A 71 -1.70 -3.70 0.04
CA MET A 71 -0.25 -3.82 0.25
C MET A 71 0.08 -4.85 1.34
N ARG A 72 -0.74 -4.90 2.39
CA ARG A 72 -0.63 -5.91 3.45
C ARG A 72 -0.98 -7.30 2.94
N SER A 73 -2.01 -7.45 2.11
CA SER A 73 -2.38 -8.72 1.48
C SER A 73 -1.26 -9.28 0.61
N ILE A 74 -0.56 -8.42 -0.16
CA ILE A 74 0.59 -8.83 -0.98
C ILE A 74 1.68 -9.46 -0.09
N LEU A 75 2.04 -8.79 1.02
CA LEU A 75 3.01 -9.33 1.97
C LEU A 75 2.51 -10.62 2.62
N MET A 76 1.23 -10.69 3.00
CA MET A 76 0.66 -11.89 3.60
C MET A 76 0.72 -13.09 2.68
N GLU A 77 0.31 -12.93 1.42
CA GLU A 77 0.36 -13.98 0.41
C GLU A 77 1.80 -14.42 0.16
N ARG A 78 2.70 -13.45 -0.02
CA ARG A 78 4.10 -13.72 -0.36
C ARG A 78 4.88 -14.42 0.75
N PHE A 79 4.59 -14.09 2.01
CA PHE A 79 5.27 -14.67 3.17
C PHE A 79 4.47 -15.81 3.84
N GLY A 80 3.32 -16.20 3.29
CA GLY A 80 2.48 -17.29 3.82
C GLY A 80 1.88 -16.99 5.19
N LEU A 81 1.50 -15.74 5.45
CA LEU A 81 0.98 -15.28 6.74
C LEU A 81 -0.54 -15.13 6.71
N SER A 82 -1.19 -15.54 7.80
CA SER A 82 -2.64 -15.36 7.99
C SER A 82 -3.00 -13.97 8.50
N GLU A 83 -2.07 -13.27 9.16
CA GLU A 83 -2.23 -11.89 9.60
C GLU A 83 -0.89 -11.15 9.65
N LEU A 84 -0.95 -9.82 9.55
CA LEU A 84 0.19 -8.94 9.80
C LEU A 84 -0.08 -8.11 11.06
N PRO A 85 0.98 -7.71 11.80
CA PRO A 85 0.83 -6.85 12.97
C PRO A 85 0.18 -5.53 12.59
N SER A 86 -0.89 -5.14 13.30
CA SER A 86 -1.66 -3.92 13.04
C SER A 86 -1.02 -2.63 13.57
N GLY A 87 0.19 -2.73 14.16
CA GLY A 87 0.90 -1.63 14.79
C GLY A 87 2.11 -1.14 13.97
N PRO A 88 2.68 0.02 14.33
CA PRO A 88 3.91 0.54 13.72
C PRO A 88 5.07 -0.43 13.92
N VAL A 89 5.96 -0.51 12.93
CA VAL A 89 7.13 -1.39 12.99
C VAL A 89 8.22 -0.66 13.80
N ASN A 90 8.49 -1.13 15.02
CA ASN A 90 9.55 -0.58 15.88
C ASN A 90 10.94 -0.64 15.23
#